data_AF-A0A518FX64-F1
#
_entry.id   AF-A0A518FX64-F1
#
_cell.length_a   1.000
_cell.length_b   1.000
_cell.length_c   1.000
_cell.angle_alpha   90.00
_cell.angle_beta   90.00
_cell.angle_gamma   90.00
#
_symmetry.space_group_name_H-M   'P 1'
#
loop_
_entity.id
_entity.type
_entity.pdbx_description
1 polymer ?
#
loop_
_entity_poly.entity_id
_entity_poly.type
_entity_poly.pdbx_seq_one_letter_code
_entity_poly.pdbx_strand_id
1 'polypeptide(L)'
;MKKLNLLTGNSTKSQRRGATLMEVLMSVMIMGLGVIPLATLFPISVQRSVQATQLTNATILRYNAEAMLDAFPGRLLHDPDNDGNRNEHRYSNRKYVVDPIGSLLADAPAYKGRFGNDGQGNAYGNVVRYDAGFAALGTGPNFFAQQDSWETQFEGAPTGNTLTSLTFSTSDISIELLDDIRDNAYYGRSQGIFSRMVIFDESGKYAQVRYLNPPDTTSPSTNMLSGFTSLPDNNRYVDTAGTGSGIVSKVRFEIQEQRYTCMLSVRHQPTRVAAVDVVVFFKRDFSPASEVIHNVSNFVTYSPGSDGAPGVQGIDDNQDGTVDNDSELGWKNSDDVPNYQFTLHYNTSVTSTPLSLSPDEVKPPLKKGGYIFDVKNARWYRIQKYVENTAGTAAVVTLDQPVVQDIRNTAGNAVTAGGVIVRPDVVQVYAVGNKLDPVN
;
A
#
# COMPACT_ATOMS: atom_id res chain seq x y z
N MET A 1 -18.04 8.81 -94.89
CA MET A 1 -17.63 7.48 -94.37
C MET A 1 -16.18 7.54 -93.94
N LYS A 2 -15.90 7.44 -92.63
CA LYS A 2 -14.56 7.54 -92.03
C LYS A 2 -14.32 6.22 -91.29
N LYS A 3 -13.32 5.42 -91.72
CA LYS A 3 -12.99 4.12 -91.13
C LYS A 3 -12.40 4.32 -89.72
N LEU A 4 -13.04 3.72 -88.72
CA LEU A 4 -12.52 3.58 -87.35
C LEU A 4 -11.45 2.48 -87.32
N ASN A 5 -10.21 2.84 -86.99
CA ASN A 5 -9.17 1.88 -86.62
C ASN A 5 -9.43 1.42 -85.18
N LEU A 6 -9.89 0.18 -85.02
CA LEU A 6 -9.92 -0.50 -83.73
C LEU A 6 -8.46 -0.75 -83.28
N LEU A 7 -7.99 0.01 -82.31
CA LEU A 7 -6.78 -0.31 -81.57
C LEU A 7 -7.10 -1.50 -80.65
N THR A 8 -6.68 -2.70 -81.06
CA THR A 8 -6.62 -3.88 -80.21
C THR A 8 -5.62 -3.64 -79.08
N GLY A 9 -6.12 -3.17 -77.93
CA GLY A 9 -5.37 -3.17 -76.69
C GLY A 9 -5.14 -4.61 -76.23
N ASN A 10 -3.91 -5.10 -76.37
CA ASN A 10 -3.48 -6.37 -75.78
C ASN A 10 -3.55 -6.25 -74.25
N SER A 11 -4.65 -6.71 -73.67
CA SER A 11 -4.75 -7.02 -72.25
C SER A 11 -3.82 -8.21 -71.96
N THR A 12 -2.56 -7.93 -71.67
CA THR A 12 -1.67 -8.91 -71.05
C THR A 12 -2.26 -9.22 -69.67
N LYS A 13 -3.08 -10.26 -69.58
CA LYS A 13 -3.54 -10.81 -68.30
C LYS A 13 -2.29 -11.13 -67.48
N SER A 14 -1.98 -10.27 -66.52
CA SER A 14 -0.92 -10.52 -65.53
C SER A 14 -1.23 -11.85 -64.87
N GLN A 15 -0.49 -12.88 -65.25
CA GLN A 15 -0.63 -14.22 -64.72
C GLN A 15 -0.30 -14.13 -63.23
N ARG A 16 -1.32 -14.19 -62.38
CA ARG A 16 -1.13 -14.20 -60.92
C ARG A 16 -0.41 -15.50 -60.58
N ARG A 17 0.91 -15.44 -60.47
CA ARG A 17 1.70 -16.51 -59.87
C ARG A 17 1.27 -16.59 -58.41
N GLY A 18 0.65 -17.70 -58.02
CA GLY A 18 0.31 -17.96 -56.63
C GLY A 18 1.57 -17.97 -55.78
N ALA A 19 1.46 -17.59 -54.51
CA ALA A 19 2.56 -17.69 -53.56
C ALA A 19 3.00 -19.16 -53.45
N THR A 20 4.30 -19.41 -53.57
CA THR A 20 4.86 -20.74 -53.38
C THR A 20 4.81 -21.11 -51.90
N LEU A 21 4.73 -22.40 -51.60
CA LEU A 21 4.77 -22.89 -50.22
C LEU A 21 6.00 -22.36 -49.46
N MET A 22 7.15 -22.23 -50.15
CA MET A 22 8.38 -21.70 -49.55
C MET A 22 8.26 -20.21 -49.19
N GLU A 23 7.63 -19.39 -50.04
CA GLU A 23 7.40 -17.96 -49.73
C GLU A 23 6.49 -17.79 -48.53
N VAL A 24 5.45 -18.63 -48.41
CA VAL A 24 4.56 -18.62 -47.24
C VAL A 24 5.31 -19.07 -45.99
N LEU A 25 6.09 -20.15 -46.07
CA LEU A 25 6.86 -20.65 -44.93
C LEU A 25 7.94 -19.65 -44.48
N MET A 26 8.65 -19.02 -45.41
CA MET A 26 9.61 -17.96 -45.07
C MET A 26 8.90 -16.74 -44.46
N SER A 27 7.74 -16.35 -44.99
CA SER A 27 6.96 -15.22 -44.45
C SER A 27 6.47 -15.51 -43.04
N VAL A 28 5.96 -16.72 -42.77
CA VAL A 28 5.53 -17.14 -41.42
C VAL A 28 6.72 -17.25 -40.47
N MET A 29 7.87 -17.74 -40.94
CA MET A 29 9.09 -17.82 -40.13
C MET A 29 9.58 -16.42 -39.73
N ILE A 30 9.65 -15.47 -40.68
CA ILE A 30 10.08 -14.09 -40.43
C ILE A 30 9.06 -13.38 -39.52
N MET A 31 7.76 -13.57 -39.76
CA MET A 31 6.71 -13.02 -38.89
C MET A 31 6.80 -13.59 -37.48
N GLY A 32 7.01 -14.91 -37.33
CA GLY A 32 7.18 -15.55 -36.03
C GLY A 32 8.38 -15.00 -35.26
N LEU A 33 9.52 -14.81 -35.94
CA LEU A 33 10.72 -14.20 -35.36
C LEU A 33 10.50 -12.74 -34.93
N GLY A 34 9.63 -11.99 -35.60
CA GLY A 34 9.29 -10.62 -35.20
C GLY A 34 8.26 -10.54 -34.07
N VAL A 35 7.22 -11.38 -34.11
CA VAL A 35 6.08 -11.31 -33.19
C VAL A 35 6.42 -11.91 -31.81
N ILE A 36 7.21 -12.98 -31.73
CA ILE A 36 7.55 -13.62 -30.45
C ILE A 36 8.30 -12.66 -29.49
N PRO A 37 9.34 -11.92 -29.92
CA PRO A 37 9.98 -10.92 -29.07
C PRO A 37 9.03 -9.79 -28.65
N LEU A 38 8.16 -9.30 -29.55
CA LEU A 38 7.19 -8.27 -29.19
C LEU A 38 6.18 -8.76 -28.15
N ALA A 39 5.68 -9.99 -28.31
CA ALA A 39 4.72 -10.59 -27.39
C ALA A 39 5.30 -10.81 -25.98
N THR A 40 6.62 -10.99 -25.86
CA THR A 40 7.30 -11.18 -24.57
C THR A 40 7.78 -9.86 -23.95
N LEU A 41 8.34 -8.96 -24.75
CA LEU A 41 8.89 -7.69 -24.27
C LEU A 41 7.82 -6.66 -23.92
N PHE A 42 6.70 -6.64 -24.65
CA PHE A 42 5.65 -5.65 -24.41
C PHE A 42 5.04 -5.78 -23.00
N PRO A 43 4.57 -6.97 -22.54
CA PRO A 43 4.03 -7.09 -21.19
C PRO A 43 5.06 -6.74 -20.09
N ILE A 44 6.33 -7.12 -20.28
CA ILE A 44 7.41 -6.78 -19.34
C ILE A 44 7.61 -5.26 -19.28
N SER A 45 7.55 -4.57 -20.42
CA SER A 45 7.69 -3.11 -20.48
C SER A 45 6.56 -2.40 -19.74
N VAL A 46 5.31 -2.87 -19.89
CA VAL A 46 4.15 -2.32 -19.18
C VAL A 46 4.27 -2.54 -17.67
N GLN A 47 4.63 -3.75 -17.24
CA GLN A 47 4.84 -4.04 -15.81
C GLN A 47 5.93 -3.16 -15.19
N ARG A 48 7.05 -2.96 -15.89
CA ARG A 48 8.13 -2.07 -15.43
C ARG A 48 7.67 -0.61 -15.37
N SER A 49 6.87 -0.16 -16.34
CA SER A 49 6.32 1.20 -16.33
C SER A 49 5.37 1.41 -15.14
N VAL A 50 4.51 0.45 -14.82
CA VAL A 50 3.61 0.53 -13.65
C VAL A 50 4.43 0.55 -12.35
N GLN A 51 5.44 -0.31 -12.22
CA GLN A 51 6.34 -0.34 -11.07
C GLN A 51 7.10 0.98 -10.91
N ALA A 52 7.56 1.59 -12.01
CA ALA A 52 8.24 2.88 -11.98
C ALA A 52 7.30 3.97 -11.44
N THR A 53 6.06 4.05 -11.93
CA THR A 53 5.05 5.00 -11.41
C THR A 53 4.76 4.77 -9.93
N GLN A 54 4.65 3.51 -9.50
CA GLN A 54 4.47 3.16 -8.08
C GLN A 54 5.64 3.64 -7.21
N LEU A 55 6.88 3.46 -7.67
CA LEU A 55 8.06 3.92 -6.96
C LEU A 55 8.16 5.45 -6.91
N THR A 56 7.80 6.16 -7.98
CA THR A 56 7.75 7.62 -7.99
C THR A 56 6.75 8.15 -6.98
N ASN A 57 5.51 7.64 -6.99
CA ASN A 57 4.48 8.03 -6.02
C ASN A 57 4.89 7.69 -4.58
N ALA A 58 5.48 6.51 -4.37
CA ALA A 58 5.98 6.12 -3.06
C ALA A 58 7.11 7.04 -2.57
N THR A 59 7.96 7.50 -3.48
CA THR A 59 9.05 8.45 -3.16
C THR A 59 8.49 9.82 -2.78
N ILE A 60 7.44 10.30 -3.47
CA ILE A 60 6.76 11.55 -3.11
C ILE A 60 6.18 11.45 -1.70
N LEU A 61 5.48 10.34 -1.39
CA LEU A 61 4.88 10.15 -0.07
C LEU A 61 5.95 10.05 1.03
N ARG A 62 7.09 9.41 0.74
CA ARG A 62 8.26 9.40 1.64
C ARG A 62 8.72 10.81 1.97
N TYR A 63 8.91 11.69 0.97
CA TYR A 63 9.36 13.05 1.24
C TYR A 63 8.35 13.86 2.09
N ASN A 64 7.05 13.65 1.87
CA ASN A 64 6.02 14.25 2.71
C ASN A 64 6.12 13.75 4.16
N ALA A 65 6.30 12.44 4.35
CA ALA A 65 6.46 11.85 5.68
C ALA A 65 7.76 12.32 6.37
N GLU A 66 8.88 12.45 5.64
CA GLU A 66 10.13 13.00 6.16
C GLU A 66 9.98 14.47 6.57
N ALA A 67 9.36 15.31 5.74
CA ALA A 67 9.11 16.71 6.06
C ALA A 67 8.25 16.86 7.32
N MET A 68 7.25 15.99 7.49
CA MET A 68 6.45 15.94 8.71
C MET A 68 7.24 15.48 9.93
N LEU A 69 8.10 14.50 9.75
CA LEU A 69 8.98 14.00 10.80
C LEU A 69 9.91 15.10 11.32
N ASP A 70 10.40 15.94 10.41
CA ASP A 70 11.27 17.06 10.73
C ASP A 70 10.50 18.25 11.32
N ALA A 71 9.26 18.47 10.91
CA ALA A 71 8.39 19.50 11.47
C ALA A 71 7.87 19.17 12.88
N PHE A 72 7.57 17.89 13.15
CA PHE A 72 6.97 17.43 14.40
C PHE A 72 7.66 16.21 15.03
N PRO A 73 9.00 16.22 15.21
CA PRO A 73 9.73 15.05 15.70
C PRO A 73 9.31 14.66 17.13
N GLY A 74 9.07 15.66 17.99
CA GLY A 74 8.62 15.43 19.36
C GLY A 74 7.32 14.61 19.43
N ARG A 75 6.34 14.94 18.58
CA ARG A 75 5.04 14.27 18.54
C ARG A 75 5.09 12.94 17.81
N LEU A 76 5.69 12.88 16.62
CA LEU A 76 5.68 11.64 15.84
C LEU A 76 6.63 10.56 16.39
N LEU A 77 7.76 10.95 16.98
CA LEU A 77 8.82 10.02 17.38
C LEU A 77 9.08 9.91 18.87
N HIS A 78 8.61 10.83 19.69
CA HIS A 78 8.92 10.78 21.12
C HIS A 78 7.69 10.79 22.00
N ASP A 79 6.52 11.10 21.44
CA ASP A 79 5.22 11.22 22.12
C ASP A 79 4.06 10.90 21.15
N PRO A 80 4.07 9.71 20.51
CA PRO A 80 3.13 9.37 19.44
C PRO A 80 1.67 9.19 19.90
N ASP A 81 1.39 9.10 21.18
CA ASP A 81 0.05 9.16 21.79
C ASP A 81 -0.31 10.55 22.34
N ASN A 82 0.65 11.48 22.37
CA ASN A 82 0.45 12.87 22.75
C ASN A 82 -0.10 13.02 24.18
N ASP A 83 0.38 12.19 25.11
CA ASP A 83 0.03 12.24 26.54
C ASP A 83 1.06 13.04 27.37
N GLY A 84 2.17 13.44 26.74
CA GLY A 84 3.27 14.20 27.37
C GLY A 84 4.32 13.33 28.05
N ASN A 85 4.11 12.01 28.16
CA ASN A 85 5.03 11.07 28.76
C ASN A 85 6.01 10.51 27.73
N ARG A 86 7.04 11.28 27.39
CA ARG A 86 8.02 10.84 26.38
C ARG A 86 8.91 9.67 26.83
N ASN A 87 8.96 9.38 28.13
CA ASN A 87 9.89 8.40 28.68
C ASN A 87 9.44 6.96 28.45
N GLU A 88 8.13 6.71 28.35
CA GLU A 88 7.64 5.36 28.06
C GLU A 88 8.11 4.86 26.70
N HIS A 89 8.05 5.71 25.67
CA HIS A 89 8.51 5.41 24.31
C HIS A 89 10.03 5.23 24.22
N ARG A 90 10.79 5.82 25.15
CA ARG A 90 12.27 5.76 25.17
C ARG A 90 12.81 4.54 25.90
N TYR A 91 12.20 4.17 27.02
CA TYR A 91 12.79 3.22 27.95
C TYR A 91 12.03 1.90 27.98
N SER A 92 10.71 1.97 28.07
CA SER A 92 9.84 0.80 28.18
C SER A 92 9.52 0.23 26.79
N ASN A 93 9.00 1.08 25.92
CA ASN A 93 8.51 0.72 24.61
C ASN A 93 9.39 1.26 23.48
N ARG A 94 10.63 0.75 23.40
CA ARG A 94 11.63 1.23 22.42
C ARG A 94 11.29 0.90 20.96
N LYS A 95 10.19 0.24 20.67
CA LYS A 95 9.84 -0.20 19.31
C LYS A 95 8.33 -0.19 19.13
N TYR A 96 7.89 0.56 18.13
CA TYR A 96 6.47 0.73 17.84
C TYR A 96 6.28 1.14 16.39
N VAL A 97 5.02 1.17 15.96
CA VAL A 97 4.64 1.76 14.69
C VAL A 97 3.75 2.97 14.94
N VAL A 98 3.89 3.96 14.07
CA VAL A 98 3.03 5.14 14.03
C VAL A 98 2.21 5.00 12.76
N ASP A 99 0.92 4.73 12.95
CA ASP A 99 -0.02 4.40 11.90
C ASP A 99 -1.37 5.07 12.15
N PRO A 100 -1.48 6.39 11.85
CA PRO A 100 -2.70 7.14 12.10
C PRO A 100 -3.90 6.59 11.34
N ILE A 101 -3.69 6.14 10.10
CA ILE A 101 -4.78 5.60 9.27
C ILE A 101 -5.19 4.22 9.78
N GLY A 102 -4.25 3.30 9.97
CA GLY A 102 -4.58 1.93 10.38
C GLY A 102 -4.98 1.78 11.84
N SER A 103 -4.59 2.69 12.75
CA SER A 103 -5.14 2.72 14.11
C SER A 103 -6.64 3.03 14.11
N LEU A 104 -7.07 3.91 13.21
CA LEU A 104 -8.45 4.37 13.16
C LEU A 104 -9.35 3.43 12.34
N LEU A 105 -8.82 2.86 11.25
CA LEU A 105 -9.51 1.92 10.37
C LEU A 105 -9.47 0.45 10.85
N ALA A 106 -8.72 0.14 11.92
CA ALA A 106 -8.75 -1.20 12.49
C ALA A 106 -10.15 -1.55 12.98
N ASP A 107 -10.76 -2.57 12.37
CA ASP A 107 -12.17 -2.98 12.55
C ASP A 107 -12.57 -3.29 13.99
N ALA A 108 -11.63 -3.70 14.85
CA ALA A 108 -11.90 -4.02 16.25
C ALA A 108 -11.03 -3.17 17.22
N PRO A 109 -11.59 -2.70 18.35
CA PRO A 109 -10.84 -2.01 19.40
C PRO A 109 -9.59 -2.77 19.86
N ALA A 110 -9.65 -4.12 19.82
CA ALA A 110 -8.53 -4.99 20.18
C ALA A 110 -7.27 -4.71 19.33
N TYR A 111 -7.42 -4.36 18.05
CA TYR A 111 -6.29 -4.18 17.12
C TYR A 111 -5.76 -2.74 17.05
N LYS A 112 -6.47 -1.77 17.63
CA LYS A 112 -6.07 -0.36 17.55
C LYS A 112 -4.71 -0.09 18.19
N GLY A 113 -4.44 -0.75 19.32
CA GLY A 113 -3.23 -0.51 20.12
C GLY A 113 -2.02 -1.37 19.74
N ARG A 114 -2.12 -2.30 18.80
CA ARG A 114 -1.00 -3.20 18.45
C ARG A 114 -0.94 -3.49 16.96
N PHE A 115 0.28 -3.61 16.44
CA PHE A 115 0.51 -4.00 15.05
C PHE A 115 0.73 -5.51 14.97
N GLY A 116 -0.37 -6.23 14.69
CA GLY A 116 -0.38 -7.67 14.54
C GLY A 116 -1.46 -8.38 15.38
N ASN A 117 -1.87 -9.56 14.92
CA ASN A 117 -2.81 -10.42 15.63
C ASN A 117 -2.45 -11.92 15.53
N ASP A 118 -3.01 -12.72 16.43
CA ASP A 118 -2.79 -14.17 16.52
C ASP A 118 -3.62 -14.99 15.51
N GLY A 119 -4.45 -14.33 14.70
CA GLY A 119 -5.41 -14.96 13.81
C GLY A 119 -6.72 -15.39 14.48
N GLN A 120 -6.85 -15.24 15.80
CA GLN A 120 -8.02 -15.67 16.60
C GLN A 120 -8.80 -14.50 17.19
N GLY A 121 -8.60 -13.27 16.68
CA GLY A 121 -9.31 -12.12 17.21
C GLY A 121 -8.51 -11.28 18.19
N ASN A 122 -7.33 -11.72 18.61
CA ASN A 122 -6.57 -11.04 19.66
C ASN A 122 -5.34 -10.36 19.09
N ALA A 123 -5.05 -9.18 19.64
CA ALA A 123 -3.79 -8.53 19.37
C ALA A 123 -2.63 -9.38 19.86
N TYR A 124 -1.60 -9.54 19.01
CA TYR A 124 -0.46 -10.39 19.28
C TYR A 124 0.83 -9.67 18.93
N GLY A 125 1.93 -10.05 19.57
CA GLY A 125 3.23 -9.39 19.42
C GLY A 125 3.44 -8.16 20.31
N ASN A 126 4.67 -7.67 20.29
CA ASN A 126 5.16 -6.64 21.22
C ASN A 126 5.22 -5.24 20.61
N VAL A 127 4.79 -5.07 19.36
CA VAL A 127 4.83 -3.78 18.66
C VAL A 127 3.52 -3.04 18.91
N VAL A 128 3.60 -1.96 19.69
CA VAL A 128 2.47 -1.06 19.90
C VAL A 128 2.22 -0.24 18.64
N ARG A 129 0.94 0.04 18.37
CA ARG A 129 0.51 0.94 17.30
C ARG A 129 0.01 2.23 17.92
N TYR A 130 0.50 3.36 17.40
CA TYR A 130 0.07 4.69 17.81
C TYR A 130 -0.56 5.45 16.65
N ASP A 131 -1.49 6.35 16.97
CA ASP A 131 -2.22 7.17 16.01
C ASP A 131 -1.56 8.54 15.75
N ALA A 132 -0.38 8.82 16.30
CA ALA A 132 0.29 10.14 16.27
C ALA A 132 -0.55 11.28 16.89
N GLY A 133 -1.45 10.96 17.83
CA GLY A 133 -2.39 11.91 18.41
C GLY A 133 -3.48 12.37 17.43
N PHE A 134 -3.65 11.68 16.31
CA PHE A 134 -4.77 11.90 15.40
C PHE A 134 -5.97 11.10 15.91
N ALA A 135 -6.60 11.57 16.99
CA ALA A 135 -7.77 10.92 17.58
C ALA A 135 -9.00 10.88 16.65
N ALA A 136 -8.95 11.60 15.52
CA ALA A 136 -9.99 11.59 14.49
C ALA A 136 -9.39 11.53 13.07
N LEU A 137 -10.03 10.74 12.21
CA LEU A 137 -9.60 10.47 10.83
C LEU A 137 -9.56 11.69 9.91
N GLY A 138 -10.16 12.83 10.28
CA GLY A 138 -10.24 13.99 9.41
C GLY A 138 -8.90 14.65 9.05
N THR A 139 -7.82 14.34 9.76
CA THR A 139 -6.50 14.95 9.53
C THR A 139 -5.38 13.95 9.20
N GLY A 140 -5.43 12.71 9.71
CA GLY A 140 -4.40 11.70 9.47
C GLY A 140 -4.12 11.40 7.97
N PRO A 141 -5.14 11.13 7.14
CA PRO A 141 -4.96 10.86 5.70
C PRO A 141 -4.36 12.02 4.92
N ASN A 142 -4.53 13.27 5.34
CA ASN A 142 -3.94 14.43 4.66
C ASN A 142 -2.41 14.43 4.68
N PHE A 143 -1.85 13.63 5.59
CA PHE A 143 -0.45 13.59 5.93
C PHE A 143 0.18 12.23 5.58
N PHE A 144 -0.56 11.15 5.83
CA PHE A 144 -0.10 9.78 5.67
C PHE A 144 -0.66 9.08 4.43
N ALA A 145 -1.40 9.79 3.57
CA ALA A 145 -1.86 9.29 2.28
C ALA A 145 -1.63 10.30 1.16
N GLN A 146 -1.50 9.80 -0.08
CA GLN A 146 -1.46 10.66 -1.25
C GLN A 146 -2.87 11.18 -1.56
N GLN A 147 -3.06 12.50 -1.50
CA GLN A 147 -4.38 13.12 -1.67
C GLN A 147 -4.91 13.11 -3.11
N ASP A 148 -4.08 12.81 -4.10
CA ASP A 148 -4.37 12.99 -5.52
C ASP A 148 -4.91 11.73 -6.22
N SER A 149 -5.36 10.74 -5.45
CA SER A 149 -5.98 9.53 -6.00
C SER A 149 -7.49 9.60 -5.82
N TRP A 150 -8.20 9.76 -6.93
CA TRP A 150 -9.67 9.89 -6.99
C TRP A 150 -10.22 8.87 -7.97
N GLU A 151 -11.27 8.16 -7.57
CA GLU A 151 -12.03 7.25 -8.40
C GLU A 151 -13.36 7.90 -8.79
N THR A 152 -13.64 7.98 -10.08
CA THR A 152 -14.91 8.51 -10.58
C THR A 152 -16.01 7.49 -10.33
N GLN A 153 -16.98 7.84 -9.49
CA GLN A 153 -18.17 7.03 -9.24
C GLN A 153 -19.24 7.27 -10.30
N PHE A 154 -19.33 8.52 -10.78
CA PHE A 154 -20.30 8.93 -11.78
C PHE A 154 -19.81 10.14 -12.57
N GLU A 155 -20.17 10.20 -13.85
CA GLU A 155 -19.98 11.37 -14.70
C GLU A 155 -21.26 11.57 -15.54
N GLY A 156 -21.84 12.76 -15.49
CA GLY A 156 -23.05 13.07 -16.26
C GLY A 156 -23.37 14.56 -16.33
N ALA A 157 -24.29 14.93 -17.21
CA ALA A 157 -24.77 16.30 -17.34
C ALA A 157 -26.05 16.49 -16.51
N PRO A 158 -26.13 17.52 -15.64
CA PRO A 158 -27.37 17.83 -14.94
C PRO A 158 -28.43 18.36 -15.92
N THR A 159 -29.70 18.03 -15.68
CA THR A 159 -30.84 18.58 -16.42
C THR A 159 -31.26 19.96 -15.93
N GLY A 160 -30.82 20.35 -14.73
CA GLY A 160 -31.01 21.67 -14.18
C GLY A 160 -30.08 21.92 -13.01
N ASN A 161 -29.79 23.18 -12.72
CA ASN A 161 -28.98 23.55 -11.58
C ASN A 161 -29.34 24.92 -11.00
N THR A 162 -29.06 25.10 -9.72
CA THR A 162 -29.11 26.38 -9.02
C THR A 162 -27.74 26.67 -8.40
N LEU A 163 -27.62 27.72 -7.59
CA LEU A 163 -26.38 28.00 -6.85
C LEU A 163 -26.06 26.90 -5.83
N THR A 164 -27.04 26.14 -5.35
CA THR A 164 -26.88 25.17 -4.25
C THR A 164 -27.49 23.80 -4.55
N SER A 165 -27.98 23.57 -5.77
CA SER A 165 -28.53 22.28 -6.17
C SER A 165 -28.22 21.91 -7.62
N LEU A 166 -28.19 20.60 -7.88
CA LEU A 166 -28.07 19.98 -9.18
C LEU A 166 -29.19 18.95 -9.31
N THR A 167 -29.86 18.91 -10.46
CA THR A 167 -30.90 17.93 -10.79
C THR A 167 -30.43 17.10 -11.97
N PHE A 168 -30.60 15.79 -11.90
CA PHE A 168 -30.21 14.84 -12.96
C PHE A 168 -31.42 14.11 -13.52
N SER A 169 -31.31 13.63 -14.77
CA SER A 169 -32.32 12.73 -15.34
C SER A 169 -32.30 11.38 -14.62
N THR A 170 -33.48 10.77 -14.44
CA THR A 170 -33.61 9.38 -13.96
C THR A 170 -33.04 8.35 -14.91
N SER A 171 -32.82 8.70 -16.18
CA SER A 171 -32.10 7.85 -17.14
C SER A 171 -30.59 7.82 -16.90
N ASP A 172 -30.04 8.88 -16.29
CA ASP A 172 -28.60 9.11 -16.25
C ASP A 172 -28.02 8.62 -14.94
N ILE A 173 -28.71 8.87 -13.83
CA ILE A 173 -28.31 8.41 -12.50
C ILE A 173 -29.47 7.70 -11.81
N SER A 174 -29.21 6.47 -11.36
CA SER A 174 -30.18 5.70 -10.60
C SER A 174 -30.23 6.16 -9.14
N ILE A 175 -31.32 5.86 -8.47
CA ILE A 175 -31.51 6.16 -7.03
C ILE A 175 -30.47 5.42 -6.20
N GLU A 176 -30.18 4.18 -6.57
CA GLU A 176 -29.20 3.33 -5.90
C GLU A 176 -27.79 3.94 -5.98
N LEU A 177 -27.39 4.47 -7.13
CA LEU A 177 -26.08 5.11 -7.27
C LEU A 177 -25.98 6.42 -6.47
N LEU A 178 -27.06 7.20 -6.38
CA LEU A 178 -27.11 8.38 -5.53
C LEU A 178 -27.03 8.03 -4.05
N ASP A 179 -27.70 6.97 -3.62
CA ASP A 179 -27.60 6.43 -2.27
C ASP A 179 -26.17 5.93 -1.99
N ASP A 180 -25.53 5.24 -2.93
CA ASP A 180 -24.12 4.82 -2.81
C ASP A 180 -23.17 6.02 -2.67
N ILE A 181 -23.33 7.07 -3.49
CA ILE A 181 -22.51 8.29 -3.39
C ILE A 181 -22.73 8.98 -2.04
N ARG A 182 -23.99 9.07 -1.58
CA ARG A 182 -24.33 9.65 -0.27
C ARG A 182 -23.70 8.84 0.86
N ASP A 183 -23.84 7.52 0.83
CA ASP A 183 -23.37 6.63 1.87
C ASP A 183 -21.83 6.62 1.90
N ASN A 184 -21.17 6.68 0.74
CA ASN A 184 -19.73 6.89 0.65
C ASN A 184 -19.29 8.25 1.21
N ALA A 185 -20.03 9.33 0.96
CA ALA A 185 -19.74 10.63 1.57
C ALA A 185 -19.98 10.61 3.10
N TYR A 186 -20.95 9.84 3.58
CA TYR A 186 -21.31 9.73 5.00
C TYR A 186 -20.34 8.84 5.77
N TYR A 187 -20.25 7.57 5.39
CA TYR A 187 -19.42 6.56 6.06
C TYR A 187 -17.95 6.70 5.68
N GLY A 188 -17.63 7.08 4.43
CA GLY A 188 -16.25 7.30 4.00
C GLY A 188 -15.57 8.42 4.81
N ARG A 189 -16.29 9.49 5.16
CA ARG A 189 -15.72 10.60 5.95
C ARG A 189 -15.24 10.14 7.32
N SER A 190 -16.00 9.29 8.00
CA SER A 190 -15.57 8.73 9.29
C SER A 190 -14.37 7.80 9.13
N GLN A 191 -14.17 7.23 7.94
CA GLN A 191 -13.02 6.44 7.50
C GLN A 191 -11.86 7.29 6.92
N GLY A 192 -11.98 8.62 6.90
CA GLY A 192 -10.97 9.52 6.31
C GLY A 192 -10.89 9.44 4.78
N ILE A 193 -11.92 8.86 4.15
CA ILE A 193 -12.13 8.82 2.71
C ILE A 193 -13.05 9.98 2.34
N PHE A 194 -12.54 10.94 1.56
CA PHE A 194 -13.32 12.10 1.15
C PHE A 194 -14.08 11.81 -0.15
N SER A 195 -15.32 12.26 -0.24
CA SER A 195 -16.05 12.32 -1.51
C SER A 195 -16.15 13.77 -1.97
N ARG A 196 -16.02 13.99 -3.27
CA ARG A 196 -16.14 15.33 -3.87
C ARG A 196 -16.96 15.28 -5.15
N MET A 197 -17.48 16.43 -5.51
CA MET A 197 -18.01 16.67 -6.84
C MET A 197 -17.19 17.73 -7.56
N VAL A 198 -17.01 17.51 -8.86
CA VAL A 198 -16.33 18.41 -9.78
C VAL A 198 -17.34 18.88 -10.82
N ILE A 199 -17.68 20.17 -10.75
CA ILE A 199 -18.70 20.80 -11.58
C ILE A 199 -17.98 21.60 -12.67
N PHE A 200 -18.21 21.24 -13.93
CA PHE A 200 -17.64 21.91 -15.09
C PHE A 200 -18.61 22.95 -15.64
N ASP A 201 -18.09 24.11 -16.04
CA ASP A 201 -18.85 25.11 -16.79
C ASP A 201 -19.26 24.61 -18.18
N GLU A 202 -20.03 25.39 -18.93
CA GLU A 202 -20.57 24.99 -20.25
C GLU A 202 -19.45 24.74 -21.24
N SER A 203 -18.37 25.51 -21.13
CA SER A 203 -17.21 25.36 -22.00
C SER A 203 -16.30 24.17 -21.63
N GLY A 204 -16.48 23.59 -20.45
CA GLY A 204 -15.60 22.57 -19.88
C GLY A 204 -14.21 23.08 -19.48
N LYS A 205 -13.95 24.39 -19.57
CA LYS A 205 -12.65 25.02 -19.30
C LYS A 205 -12.45 25.37 -17.84
N TYR A 206 -13.52 25.59 -17.09
CA TYR A 206 -13.47 25.94 -15.67
C TYR A 206 -14.21 24.90 -14.85
N ALA A 207 -13.60 24.49 -13.73
CA ALA A 207 -14.21 23.55 -12.80
C ALA A 207 -14.30 24.14 -11.39
N GLN A 208 -15.34 23.76 -10.67
CA GLN A 208 -15.50 23.98 -9.24
C GLN A 208 -15.48 22.64 -8.53
N VAL A 209 -14.69 22.56 -7.46
CA VAL A 209 -14.67 21.38 -6.58
C VAL A 209 -15.50 21.70 -5.35
N ARG A 210 -16.34 20.75 -4.92
CA ARG A 210 -17.05 20.80 -3.65
C ARG A 210 -16.92 19.46 -2.95
N TYR A 211 -16.59 19.48 -1.67
CA TYR A 211 -16.66 18.28 -0.85
C TYR A 211 -18.11 17.96 -0.57
N LEU A 212 -18.45 16.68 -0.68
CA LEU A 212 -19.77 16.18 -0.28
C LEU A 212 -19.74 16.03 1.25
N ASN A 213 -20.57 16.81 1.94
CA ASN A 213 -20.68 16.79 3.39
C ASN A 213 -22.09 16.34 3.77
N PRO A 214 -22.27 15.34 4.63
CA PRO A 214 -23.60 15.05 5.13
C PRO A 214 -24.13 16.17 6.03
N PRO A 215 -25.42 16.54 5.93
CA PRO A 215 -26.45 15.99 5.05
C PRO A 215 -26.60 16.83 3.77
N ASP A 216 -25.70 16.66 2.80
CA ASP A 216 -26.03 17.00 1.42
C ASP A 216 -27.20 16.08 1.06
N THR A 217 -28.39 16.65 1.06
CA THR A 217 -29.64 15.92 0.87
C THR A 217 -29.75 15.56 -0.60
N THR A 218 -29.10 14.45 -0.99
CA THR A 218 -29.59 13.64 -2.09
C THR A 218 -30.99 13.21 -1.68
N SER A 219 -32.02 13.88 -2.21
CA SER A 219 -33.39 13.38 -2.10
C SER A 219 -33.52 12.39 -3.24
N PRO A 220 -33.44 11.07 -2.98
CA PRO A 220 -33.41 10.08 -4.05
C PRO A 220 -34.75 10.10 -4.82
N SER A 221 -35.83 10.52 -4.16
CA SER A 221 -37.14 10.72 -4.77
C SER A 221 -37.20 11.86 -5.81
N THR A 222 -36.19 12.73 -5.89
CA THR A 222 -36.18 13.89 -6.82
C THR A 222 -34.95 13.95 -7.73
N ASN A 223 -34.02 12.98 -7.65
CA ASN A 223 -32.72 13.03 -8.35
C ASN A 223 -32.00 14.37 -8.22
N MET A 224 -32.19 15.01 -7.08
CA MET A 224 -31.63 16.31 -6.77
C MET A 224 -30.56 16.15 -5.70
N LEU A 225 -29.35 16.58 -6.03
CA LEU A 225 -28.30 16.82 -5.06
C LEU A 225 -28.40 18.28 -4.59
N SER A 226 -28.43 18.50 -3.29
CA SER A 226 -28.56 19.82 -2.70
C SER A 226 -27.79 19.91 -1.38
N GLY A 227 -27.51 21.13 -0.91
CA GLY A 227 -26.86 21.36 0.39
C GLY A 227 -25.39 21.77 0.32
N PHE A 228 -24.77 21.67 -0.86
CA PHE A 228 -23.38 22.05 -1.05
C PHE A 228 -23.17 23.57 -1.00
N THR A 229 -21.94 23.99 -0.66
CA THR A 229 -21.55 25.41 -0.64
C THR A 229 -21.82 26.07 -1.99
N SER A 230 -22.46 27.24 -1.97
CA SER A 230 -22.93 27.91 -3.18
C SER A 230 -21.85 28.01 -4.27
N LEU A 231 -22.27 27.77 -5.51
CA LEU A 231 -21.46 28.06 -6.68
C LEU A 231 -21.23 29.57 -6.76
N PRO A 232 -20.11 30.04 -7.34
CA PRO A 232 -19.89 31.46 -7.54
C PRO A 232 -21.02 32.04 -8.41
N ASP A 233 -21.62 33.14 -7.94
CA ASP A 233 -22.63 33.89 -8.70
C ASP A 233 -21.94 34.80 -9.73
N ASN A 234 -21.47 34.16 -10.81
CA ASN A 234 -20.71 34.81 -11.88
C ASN A 234 -21.24 34.46 -13.27
N ASN A 235 -22.49 34.02 -13.36
CA ASN A 235 -23.16 33.55 -14.58
C ASN A 235 -22.42 32.42 -15.34
N ARG A 236 -21.43 31.76 -14.73
CA ARG A 236 -20.73 30.63 -15.40
C ARG A 236 -21.30 29.27 -15.04
N TYR A 237 -21.93 29.18 -13.89
CA TYR A 237 -22.43 27.92 -13.36
C TYR A 237 -23.93 27.92 -13.20
N VAL A 238 -24.55 29.08 -13.02
CA VAL A 238 -26.00 29.21 -12.82
C VAL A 238 -26.49 30.34 -13.70
N ASP A 239 -27.64 30.13 -14.33
CA ASP A 239 -28.33 31.19 -15.03
C ASP A 239 -29.13 32.04 -14.02
N THR A 240 -28.58 33.20 -13.67
CA THR A 240 -29.18 34.16 -12.74
C THR A 240 -30.47 34.79 -13.29
N ALA A 241 -30.77 34.64 -14.59
CA ALA A 241 -32.03 35.09 -15.19
C ALA A 241 -33.20 34.10 -15.02
N GLY A 242 -32.98 32.93 -14.42
CA GLY A 242 -34.04 31.95 -14.17
C GLY A 242 -34.64 31.34 -15.44
N THR A 243 -33.94 31.40 -16.59
CA THR A 243 -34.39 30.82 -17.86
C THR A 243 -34.17 29.31 -17.94
N GLY A 244 -33.65 28.69 -16.87
CA GLY A 244 -33.55 27.24 -16.73
C GLY A 244 -32.42 26.59 -17.54
N SER A 245 -31.65 27.36 -18.30
CA SER A 245 -30.45 26.86 -19.00
C SER A 245 -29.24 26.98 -18.08
N GLY A 246 -29.21 26.11 -17.09
CA GLY A 246 -28.06 25.93 -16.22
C GLY A 246 -26.85 25.43 -17.00
N ILE A 247 -25.83 26.28 -17.06
CA ILE A 247 -24.61 26.27 -17.88
C ILE A 247 -23.67 25.11 -17.49
N VAL A 248 -24.05 24.18 -16.62
CA VAL A 248 -23.17 23.08 -16.22
C VAL A 248 -23.15 22.00 -17.31
N SER A 249 -22.05 21.89 -18.04
CA SER A 249 -21.91 20.85 -19.08
C SER A 249 -21.77 19.46 -18.48
N LYS A 250 -21.14 19.36 -17.30
CA LYS A 250 -20.72 18.09 -16.73
C LYS A 250 -20.51 18.19 -15.23
N VAL A 251 -20.88 17.13 -14.53
CA VAL A 251 -20.57 16.90 -13.12
C VAL A 251 -19.92 15.54 -12.99
N ARG A 252 -18.85 15.46 -12.19
CA ARG A 252 -18.24 14.20 -11.77
C ARG A 252 -18.39 14.03 -10.27
N PHE A 253 -18.84 12.86 -9.84
CA PHE A 253 -18.72 12.43 -8.46
C PHE A 253 -17.49 11.55 -8.33
N GLU A 254 -16.65 11.88 -7.36
CA GLU A 254 -15.38 11.22 -7.15
C GLU A 254 -15.23 10.87 -5.67
N ILE A 255 -14.79 9.64 -5.41
CA ILE A 255 -14.39 9.19 -4.08
C ILE A 255 -12.86 9.15 -4.02
N GLN A 256 -12.29 9.59 -2.91
CA GLN A 256 -10.86 9.55 -2.70
C GLN A 256 -10.43 8.11 -2.48
N GLU A 257 -9.61 7.58 -3.38
CA GLU A 257 -9.02 6.27 -3.21
C GLU A 257 -7.67 6.46 -2.50
N GLN A 258 -7.50 5.94 -1.29
CA GLN A 258 -6.23 5.99 -0.56
C GLN A 258 -5.22 4.99 -1.15
N ARG A 259 -4.89 5.15 -2.43
CA ARG A 259 -4.02 4.24 -3.19
C ARG A 259 -2.64 4.14 -2.57
N TYR A 260 -2.08 5.24 -2.09
CA TYR A 260 -0.80 5.22 -1.40
C TYR A 260 -1.00 5.73 0.01
N THR A 261 -0.60 4.91 0.97
CA THR A 261 -0.55 5.27 2.38
C THR A 261 0.82 4.95 2.94
N CYS A 262 1.20 5.59 4.03
CA CYS A 262 2.44 5.28 4.72
C CYS A 262 2.21 5.08 6.21
N MET A 263 3.09 4.30 6.84
CA MET A 263 3.25 4.26 8.28
C MET A 263 4.72 4.37 8.64
N LEU A 264 5.01 4.73 9.89
CA LEU A 264 6.38 4.76 10.41
C LEU A 264 6.63 3.52 11.27
N SER A 265 7.80 2.93 11.13
CA SER A 265 8.33 1.98 12.11
C SER A 265 9.48 2.64 12.86
N VAL A 266 9.35 2.73 14.18
CA VAL A 266 10.27 3.49 15.03
C VAL A 266 10.97 2.54 15.98
N ARG A 267 12.30 2.69 16.09
CA ARG A 267 13.15 1.91 17.00
C ARG A 267 14.09 2.85 17.74
N HIS A 268 13.91 2.97 19.05
CA HIS A 268 14.76 3.77 19.92
C HIS A 268 16.00 3.00 20.34
N GLN A 269 17.15 3.64 20.15
CA GLN A 269 18.42 3.21 20.72
C GLN A 269 18.54 3.69 22.17
N PRO A 270 19.36 3.02 23.01
CA PRO A 270 19.64 3.49 24.37
C PRO A 270 20.16 4.94 24.44
N THR A 271 20.80 5.39 23.35
CA THR A 271 21.38 6.73 23.17
C THR A 271 20.36 7.82 22.86
N ARG A 272 19.05 7.57 23.02
CA ARG A 272 17.94 8.51 22.73
C ARG A 272 17.79 8.89 21.26
N VAL A 273 18.35 8.07 20.38
CA VAL A 273 18.23 8.19 18.93
C VAL A 273 17.10 7.29 18.45
N ALA A 274 16.19 7.83 17.65
CA ALA A 274 15.14 7.06 17.00
C ALA A 274 15.58 6.69 15.57
N ALA A 275 15.74 5.40 15.29
CA ALA A 275 15.86 4.91 13.92
C ALA A 275 14.46 4.74 13.33
N VAL A 276 14.20 5.37 12.20
CA VAL A 276 12.86 5.45 11.61
C VAL A 276 12.86 4.91 10.18
N ASP A 277 11.92 4.02 9.90
CA ASP A 277 11.60 3.60 8.54
C ASP A 277 10.23 4.15 8.14
N VAL A 278 10.14 4.76 6.96
CA VAL A 278 8.87 5.08 6.31
C VAL A 278 8.49 3.92 5.40
N VAL A 279 7.37 3.27 5.71
CA VAL A 279 6.83 2.15 4.96
C VAL A 279 5.71 2.67 4.08
N VAL A 280 5.85 2.52 2.77
CA VAL A 280 4.81 2.97 1.82
C VAL A 280 4.07 1.76 1.25
N PHE A 281 2.75 1.81 1.32
CA PHE A 281 1.83 0.79 0.86
C PHE A 281 1.10 1.26 -0.40
N PHE A 282 0.71 0.30 -1.25
CA PHE A 282 -0.20 0.51 -2.36
C PHE A 282 -1.49 -0.29 -2.15
N LYS A 283 -2.64 0.39 -2.11
CA LYS A 283 -3.96 -0.18 -1.77
C LYS A 283 -3.88 -1.00 -0.48
N ARG A 284 -3.48 -0.33 0.60
CA ARG A 284 -3.23 -0.97 1.89
C ARG A 284 -4.50 -1.67 2.39
N ASP A 285 -4.36 -2.95 2.73
CA ASP A 285 -5.42 -3.70 3.39
C ASP A 285 -5.33 -3.55 4.91
N PHE A 286 -6.41 -3.05 5.51
CA PHE A 286 -6.54 -2.82 6.96
C PHE A 286 -7.31 -3.95 7.67
N SER A 287 -7.72 -4.98 6.93
CA SER A 287 -8.35 -6.15 7.53
C SER A 287 -7.40 -6.83 8.52
N PRO A 288 -7.90 -7.40 9.63
CA PRO A 288 -7.03 -8.10 10.56
C PRO A 288 -6.36 -9.33 9.92
N ALA A 289 -6.97 -9.95 8.91
CA ALA A 289 -6.37 -11.05 8.14
C ALA A 289 -5.00 -10.67 7.56
N SER A 290 -4.85 -9.39 7.19
CA SER A 290 -3.67 -8.82 6.56
C SER A 290 -2.54 -8.48 7.56
N GLU A 291 -2.80 -8.62 8.86
CA GLU A 291 -1.84 -8.36 9.94
C GLU A 291 -1.62 -9.60 10.83
N VAL A 292 -1.98 -10.78 10.34
CA VAL A 292 -1.76 -12.03 11.05
C VAL A 292 -0.27 -12.27 11.22
N ILE A 293 0.10 -12.65 12.44
CA ILE A 293 1.47 -13.04 12.77
C ILE A 293 1.65 -14.52 12.44
N HIS A 294 2.64 -14.79 11.61
CA HIS A 294 3.07 -16.12 11.24
C HIS A 294 4.28 -16.54 12.07
N ASN A 295 4.30 -17.81 12.48
CA ASN A 295 5.38 -18.36 13.28
C ASN A 295 6.63 -18.55 12.42
N VAL A 296 7.80 -18.44 13.03
CA VAL A 296 9.08 -18.61 12.35
C VAL A 296 10.00 -19.57 13.09
N SER A 297 10.77 -20.34 12.35
CA SER A 297 11.88 -21.14 12.87
C SER A 297 13.19 -20.68 12.25
N ASN A 298 14.27 -20.72 13.04
CA ASN A 298 15.62 -20.30 12.65
C ASN A 298 15.71 -18.82 12.21
N PHE A 299 14.84 -17.96 12.73
CA PHE A 299 14.73 -16.57 12.30
C PHE A 299 15.97 -15.73 12.65
N VAL A 300 16.39 -15.75 13.91
CA VAL A 300 17.68 -15.19 14.34
C VAL A 300 18.57 -16.37 14.68
N THR A 301 19.40 -16.77 13.73
CA THR A 301 20.43 -17.78 13.91
C THR A 301 21.72 -17.22 13.33
N TYR A 302 22.84 -17.59 13.93
CA TYR A 302 24.15 -17.38 13.32
C TYR A 302 24.72 -18.73 12.95
N SER A 303 25.68 -18.72 12.04
CA SER A 303 26.50 -19.88 11.74
C SER A 303 27.96 -19.52 11.98
N PRO A 304 28.80 -20.46 12.42
CA PRO A 304 30.23 -20.23 12.56
C PRO A 304 30.81 -19.63 11.29
N GLY A 305 31.75 -18.71 11.46
CA GLY A 305 32.37 -18.00 10.34
C GLY A 305 33.45 -18.81 9.65
N SER A 306 34.55 -18.14 9.34
CA SER A 306 35.70 -18.72 8.65
C SER A 306 36.54 -19.62 9.54
N ASP A 307 36.57 -19.37 10.85
CA ASP A 307 37.29 -20.20 11.82
C ASP A 307 36.55 -21.50 12.17
N GLY A 308 35.25 -21.57 11.87
CA GLY A 308 34.39 -22.72 12.13
C GLY A 308 34.01 -22.91 13.60
N ALA A 309 34.37 -21.98 14.48
CA ALA A 309 34.00 -21.98 15.89
C ALA A 309 32.79 -21.05 16.14
N PRO A 310 31.82 -21.45 16.97
CA PRO A 310 30.85 -20.51 17.53
C PRO A 310 31.54 -19.41 18.36
N GLY A 311 31.18 -18.15 18.14
CA GLY A 311 31.74 -17.05 18.94
C GLY A 311 33.18 -16.73 18.58
N VAL A 312 33.94 -16.21 19.54
CA VAL A 312 35.36 -15.90 19.33
C VAL A 312 36.17 -17.16 19.63
N GLN A 313 36.81 -17.73 18.60
CA GLN A 313 37.58 -18.98 18.71
C GLN A 313 38.47 -19.06 19.97
N GLY A 314 38.21 -20.09 20.77
CA GLY A 314 38.97 -20.41 21.98
C GLY A 314 38.59 -19.59 23.21
N ILE A 315 37.53 -18.78 23.15
CA ILE A 315 37.06 -17.95 24.26
C ILE A 315 35.69 -18.47 24.73
N ASP A 316 35.55 -18.67 26.04
CA ASP A 316 34.25 -18.88 26.68
C ASP A 316 33.53 -17.52 26.80
N ASP A 317 32.85 -17.13 25.73
CA ASP A 317 32.26 -15.80 25.56
C ASP A 317 31.10 -15.56 26.54
N ASN A 318 30.33 -16.61 26.81
CA ASN A 318 29.14 -16.54 27.66
C ASN A 318 29.42 -16.91 29.14
N GLN A 319 30.65 -17.34 29.44
CA GLN A 319 31.14 -17.75 30.76
C GLN A 319 30.37 -18.93 31.37
N ASP A 320 29.87 -19.83 30.54
CA ASP A 320 29.15 -21.04 30.98
C ASP A 320 30.09 -22.22 31.32
N GLY A 321 31.40 -22.05 31.10
CA GLY A 321 32.43 -23.04 31.34
C GLY A 321 32.72 -23.95 30.15
N THR A 322 32.09 -23.72 29.00
CA THR A 322 32.33 -24.48 27.76
C THR A 322 32.68 -23.56 26.60
N VAL A 323 33.91 -23.72 26.11
CA VAL A 323 34.48 -22.92 25.00
C VAL A 323 33.96 -23.42 23.64
N ASP A 324 33.68 -22.48 22.73
CA ASP A 324 33.27 -22.65 21.33
C ASP A 324 31.98 -23.49 21.17
N ASN A 325 30.95 -23.19 21.97
CA ASN A 325 29.67 -23.92 21.94
C ASN A 325 28.55 -23.15 21.20
N ASP A 326 27.47 -23.82 20.78
CA ASP A 326 26.40 -23.17 19.99
C ASP A 326 25.71 -21.97 20.69
N SER A 327 25.82 -21.85 22.02
CA SER A 327 25.32 -20.67 22.76
C SER A 327 26.23 -19.44 22.63
N GLU A 328 27.39 -19.58 22.01
CA GLU A 328 28.35 -18.51 21.69
C GLU A 328 28.20 -17.98 20.27
N LEU A 329 27.19 -18.45 19.53
CA LEU A 329 26.88 -17.91 18.21
C LEU A 329 26.42 -16.45 18.25
N GLY A 330 27.05 -15.60 17.44
CA GLY A 330 26.69 -14.21 17.23
C GLY A 330 27.29 -13.23 18.23
N TRP A 331 28.37 -13.64 18.93
CA TRP A 331 29.03 -12.80 19.91
C TRP A 331 29.75 -11.61 19.29
N LYS A 332 29.92 -10.56 20.09
CA LYS A 332 30.55 -9.34 19.61
C LYS A 332 32.04 -9.62 19.31
N ASN A 333 32.44 -9.32 18.08
CA ASN A 333 33.78 -9.54 17.52
C ASN A 333 34.08 -10.99 17.09
N SER A 334 33.10 -11.89 17.10
CA SER A 334 33.23 -13.15 16.38
C SER A 334 33.15 -12.94 14.86
N ASP A 335 33.55 -13.95 14.09
CA ASP A 335 33.37 -13.98 12.65
C ASP A 335 32.05 -14.66 12.22
N ASP A 336 31.17 -14.95 13.20
CA ASP A 336 29.87 -15.57 12.99
C ASP A 336 29.02 -14.81 11.97
N VAL A 337 28.40 -15.56 11.07
CA VAL A 337 27.60 -14.98 9.99
C VAL A 337 26.12 -15.05 10.36
N PRO A 338 25.40 -13.91 10.37
CA PRO A 338 23.97 -13.92 10.61
C PRO A 338 23.23 -14.56 9.44
N ASN A 339 22.16 -15.28 9.75
CA ASN A 339 21.38 -15.98 8.74
C ASN A 339 20.51 -15.03 7.90
N TYR A 340 20.36 -15.36 6.63
CA TYR A 340 19.49 -14.70 5.65
C TYR A 340 18.23 -15.50 5.38
N GLN A 341 18.16 -16.74 5.86
CA GLN A 341 17.12 -17.70 5.55
C GLN A 341 16.43 -18.20 6.82
N PHE A 342 15.12 -18.33 6.76
CA PHE A 342 14.34 -18.89 7.86
C PHE A 342 13.13 -19.66 7.31
N THR A 343 12.51 -20.47 8.17
CA THR A 343 11.28 -21.17 7.83
C THR A 343 10.09 -20.39 8.39
N LEU A 344 9.21 -19.94 7.50
CA LEU A 344 7.92 -19.33 7.80
C LEU A 344 6.85 -20.42 7.89
N HIS A 345 6.17 -20.53 9.03
CA HIS A 345 5.04 -21.42 9.23
C HIS A 345 3.74 -20.63 9.18
N TYR A 346 2.82 -21.05 8.31
CA TYR A 346 1.56 -20.33 8.11
C TYR A 346 0.67 -20.50 9.35
N ASN A 347 -0.01 -19.42 9.73
CA ASN A 347 -0.81 -19.43 10.94
C ASN A 347 -2.20 -19.96 10.61
N THR A 348 -2.44 -21.23 10.93
CA THR A 348 -3.71 -21.90 10.65
C THR A 348 -4.84 -21.51 11.61
N SER A 349 -4.56 -20.74 12.66
CA SER A 349 -5.58 -20.32 13.63
C SER A 349 -6.61 -19.35 13.04
N VAL A 350 -6.30 -18.74 11.89
CA VAL A 350 -7.16 -17.81 11.15
C VAL A 350 -8.43 -18.45 10.56
N THR A 351 -8.52 -19.78 10.53
CA THR A 351 -9.71 -20.50 10.05
C THR A 351 -10.84 -20.55 11.08
N SER A 352 -10.61 -20.00 12.28
CA SER A 352 -11.60 -19.95 13.37
C SER A 352 -12.16 -18.54 13.55
N THR A 353 -13.33 -18.43 14.19
CA THR A 353 -13.93 -17.15 14.57
C THR A 353 -12.91 -16.32 15.35
N PRO A 354 -12.70 -15.03 15.03
CA PRO A 354 -13.59 -14.16 14.23
C PRO A 354 -13.23 -14.02 12.75
N LEU A 355 -12.06 -14.48 12.29
CA LEU A 355 -11.65 -14.26 10.90
C LEU A 355 -12.24 -15.29 9.94
N SER A 356 -12.40 -16.54 10.38
CA SER A 356 -13.06 -17.62 9.62
C SER A 356 -12.59 -17.71 8.16
N LEU A 357 -11.29 -17.51 7.92
CA LEU A 357 -10.71 -17.53 6.59
C LEU A 357 -10.75 -18.95 6.01
N SER A 358 -10.91 -19.04 4.69
CA SER A 358 -10.76 -20.31 3.98
C SER A 358 -9.30 -20.81 4.08
N PRO A 359 -9.05 -22.13 3.97
CA PRO A 359 -7.70 -22.68 3.97
C PRO A 359 -6.76 -22.05 2.92
N ASP A 360 -7.31 -21.61 1.78
CA ASP A 360 -6.55 -20.94 0.73
C ASP A 360 -6.17 -19.49 1.11
N GLU A 361 -6.97 -18.83 1.95
CA GLU A 361 -6.71 -17.49 2.50
C GLU A 361 -5.77 -17.51 3.71
N VAL A 362 -5.57 -18.67 4.35
CA VAL A 362 -4.55 -18.87 5.40
C VAL A 362 -3.14 -18.61 4.87
N LYS A 363 -2.95 -18.87 3.58
CA LYS A 363 -1.66 -18.76 2.92
C LYS A 363 -1.24 -17.29 2.80
N PRO A 364 -0.13 -16.87 3.43
CA PRO A 364 0.36 -15.52 3.25
C PRO A 364 0.76 -15.29 1.79
N PRO A 365 0.45 -14.12 1.22
CA PRO A 365 0.76 -13.77 -0.17
C PRO A 365 2.25 -13.45 -0.34
N LEU A 366 3.10 -14.48 -0.27
CA LEU A 366 4.54 -14.36 -0.49
C LEU A 366 4.84 -13.98 -1.93
N LYS A 367 5.74 -13.00 -2.11
CA LYS A 367 6.16 -12.51 -3.42
C LYS A 367 7.63 -12.11 -3.39
N LYS A 368 8.37 -12.47 -4.43
CA LYS A 368 9.74 -11.97 -4.64
C LYS A 368 9.72 -10.44 -4.74
N GLY A 369 10.55 -9.80 -3.94
CA GLY A 369 10.62 -8.35 -3.80
C GLY A 369 9.57 -7.74 -2.88
N GLY A 370 8.62 -8.54 -2.35
CA GLY A 370 7.71 -8.13 -1.28
C GLY A 370 8.41 -8.02 0.07
N TYR A 371 7.67 -7.65 1.11
CA TYR A 371 8.24 -7.36 2.42
C TYR A 371 7.62 -8.20 3.54
N ILE A 372 8.44 -8.46 4.55
CA ILE A 372 8.00 -9.01 5.84
C ILE A 372 8.36 -8.05 6.96
N PHE A 373 7.51 -8.03 7.98
CA PHE A 373 7.73 -7.27 9.19
C PHE A 373 8.04 -8.21 10.35
N ASP A 374 9.19 -8.01 10.98
CA ASP A 374 9.59 -8.67 12.20
C ASP A 374 8.92 -8.00 13.40
N VAL A 375 7.93 -8.68 13.98
CA VAL A 375 7.16 -8.19 15.13
C VAL A 375 7.95 -8.21 16.44
N LYS A 376 9.13 -8.85 16.45
CA LYS A 376 10.02 -8.79 17.60
C LYS A 376 10.86 -7.54 17.56
N ASN A 377 11.42 -7.16 16.41
CA ASN A 377 12.34 -6.02 16.33
C ASN A 377 11.74 -4.75 15.72
N ALA A 378 10.49 -4.81 15.27
CA ALA A 378 9.86 -3.79 14.45
C ALA A 378 10.73 -3.41 13.25
N ARG A 379 11.20 -4.41 12.49
CA ARG A 379 12.08 -4.23 11.32
C ARG A 379 11.43 -4.81 10.07
N TRP A 380 11.73 -4.20 8.94
CA TRP A 380 11.26 -4.65 7.64
C TRP A 380 12.39 -5.32 6.86
N TYR A 381 12.08 -6.44 6.22
CA TYR A 381 13.02 -7.17 5.37
C TYR A 381 12.38 -7.45 4.03
N ARG A 382 13.16 -7.37 2.95
CA ARG A 382 12.66 -7.67 1.62
C ARG A 382 12.91 -9.14 1.28
N ILE A 383 11.90 -9.78 0.72
CA ILE A 383 11.98 -11.17 0.28
C ILE A 383 12.79 -11.24 -1.01
N GLN A 384 13.95 -11.89 -0.99
CA GLN A 384 14.74 -12.14 -2.20
C GLN A 384 14.23 -13.39 -2.94
N LYS A 385 13.89 -14.44 -2.20
CA LYS A 385 13.40 -15.72 -2.69
C LYS A 385 12.54 -16.40 -1.63
N TYR A 386 11.60 -17.22 -2.06
CA TYR A 386 10.93 -18.16 -1.17
C TYR A 386 10.70 -19.48 -1.89
N VAL A 387 10.61 -20.58 -1.13
CA VAL A 387 10.27 -21.92 -1.61
C VAL A 387 9.25 -22.51 -0.66
N GLU A 388 8.06 -22.77 -1.16
CA GLU A 388 6.98 -23.36 -0.37
C GLU A 388 7.16 -24.88 -0.24
N ASN A 389 6.71 -25.44 0.87
CA ASN A 389 6.64 -26.88 1.03
C ASN A 389 5.47 -27.46 0.20
N THR A 390 5.54 -28.77 -0.08
CA THR A 390 4.51 -29.47 -0.87
C THR A 390 3.10 -29.39 -0.23
N ALA A 391 3.03 -29.24 1.09
CA ALA A 391 1.77 -29.13 1.82
C ALA A 391 1.16 -27.71 1.79
N GLY A 392 1.89 -26.69 1.32
CA GLY A 392 1.43 -25.31 1.33
C GLY A 392 1.21 -24.72 2.73
N THR A 393 1.87 -25.26 3.76
CA THR A 393 1.74 -24.83 5.16
C THR A 393 2.96 -24.06 5.69
N ALA A 394 4.06 -24.08 4.94
CA ALA A 394 5.28 -23.38 5.30
C ALA A 394 6.08 -23.00 4.06
N ALA A 395 6.95 -22.01 4.21
CA ALA A 395 7.90 -21.60 3.19
C ALA A 395 9.28 -21.34 3.78
N VAL A 396 10.32 -21.77 3.07
CA VAL A 396 11.68 -21.32 3.33
C VAL A 396 11.86 -19.98 2.63
N VAL A 397 12.09 -18.92 3.41
CA VAL A 397 12.20 -17.53 2.94
C VAL A 397 13.64 -17.08 3.05
N THR A 398 14.18 -16.48 1.98
CA THR A 398 15.50 -15.85 1.93
C THR A 398 15.34 -14.35 1.77
N LEU A 399 15.99 -13.59 2.64
CA LEU A 399 15.95 -12.13 2.71
C LEU A 399 17.11 -11.48 1.96
N ASP A 400 16.94 -10.21 1.60
CA ASP A 400 17.98 -9.40 0.96
C ASP A 400 19.07 -8.89 1.91
N GLN A 401 18.78 -8.92 3.20
CA GLN A 401 19.68 -8.52 4.28
C GLN A 401 19.58 -9.51 5.44
N PRO A 402 20.63 -9.65 6.27
CA PRO A 402 20.62 -10.60 7.37
C PRO A 402 19.62 -10.18 8.45
N VAL A 403 19.05 -11.16 9.16
CA VAL A 403 18.14 -10.89 10.27
C VAL A 403 18.93 -10.33 11.45
N VAL A 404 18.52 -9.16 11.94
CA VAL A 404 19.20 -8.47 13.04
C VAL A 404 18.58 -8.87 14.37
N GLN A 405 19.40 -9.29 15.33
CA GLN A 405 18.96 -9.61 16.69
C GLN A 405 18.50 -8.37 17.47
N ASP A 406 17.56 -8.56 18.41
CA ASP A 406 17.19 -7.49 19.35
C ASP A 406 18.41 -7.12 20.21
N ILE A 407 18.75 -5.83 20.24
CA ILE A 407 19.84 -5.26 21.05
C ILE A 407 19.67 -5.58 22.55
N ARG A 408 18.45 -5.93 22.99
CA ARG A 408 18.14 -6.24 24.40
C ARG A 408 18.30 -7.72 24.80
N ASN A 409 18.45 -8.64 23.85
CA ASN A 409 18.80 -10.01 24.21
C ASN A 409 20.32 -10.10 24.34
N THR A 410 20.84 -9.82 25.54
CA THR A 410 22.05 -10.50 26.01
C THR A 410 21.85 -12.00 25.72
N ALA A 411 22.82 -12.63 25.06
CA ALA A 411 22.76 -14.01 24.64
C ALA A 411 22.19 -14.91 25.76
N GLY A 412 21.24 -15.79 25.44
CA GLY A 412 20.85 -16.89 26.34
C GLY A 412 19.36 -17.09 26.67
N ASN A 413 18.42 -16.17 26.36
CA ASN A 413 17.00 -16.42 26.68
C ASN A 413 16.04 -15.95 25.56
N ALA A 414 15.72 -16.85 24.63
CA ALA A 414 14.72 -16.60 23.59
C ALA A 414 13.43 -17.38 23.86
N VAL A 415 12.47 -16.79 24.60
CA VAL A 415 11.12 -17.38 24.79
C VAL A 415 9.96 -16.41 24.55
N THR A 416 10.19 -15.25 23.93
CA THR A 416 9.06 -14.53 23.31
C THR A 416 8.97 -14.98 21.86
N ALA A 417 7.91 -15.73 21.56
CA ALA A 417 7.59 -16.26 20.24
C ALA A 417 7.79 -15.18 19.18
N GLY A 418 8.86 -15.35 18.40
CA GLY A 418 9.12 -14.53 17.23
C GLY A 418 8.10 -14.88 16.16
N GLY A 419 7.72 -13.88 15.37
CA GLY A 419 6.86 -14.07 14.24
C GLY A 419 7.09 -12.98 13.22
N VAL A 420 6.48 -13.14 12.07
CA VAL A 420 6.52 -12.12 11.02
C VAL A 420 5.13 -11.88 10.46
N ILE A 421 4.89 -10.65 10.04
CA ILE A 421 3.71 -10.29 9.25
C ILE A 421 4.17 -10.17 7.80
N VAL A 422 3.44 -10.81 6.88
CA VAL A 422 3.73 -10.72 5.44
C VAL A 422 2.84 -9.63 4.84
N ARG A 423 3.43 -8.63 4.20
CA ARG A 423 2.69 -7.52 3.59
C ARG A 423 3.02 -7.38 2.10
N PRO A 424 2.17 -7.92 1.21
CA PRO A 424 2.41 -7.88 -0.25
C PRO A 424 2.19 -6.50 -0.86
N ASP A 425 1.45 -5.65 -0.14
CA ASP A 425 1.01 -4.32 -0.51
C ASP A 425 2.07 -3.24 -0.20
N VAL A 426 3.15 -3.59 0.53
CA VAL A 426 4.30 -2.70 0.70
C VAL A 426 5.02 -2.55 -0.63
N VAL A 427 5.08 -1.31 -1.12
CA VAL A 427 5.81 -0.95 -2.34
C VAL A 427 7.29 -0.85 -2.04
N GLN A 428 7.64 -0.11 -0.99
CA GLN A 428 9.01 0.19 -0.62
C GLN A 428 9.09 0.62 0.85
N VAL A 429 10.21 0.26 1.48
CA VAL A 429 10.60 0.75 2.81
C VAL A 429 11.80 1.68 2.65
N TYR A 430 11.70 2.86 3.25
CA TYR A 430 12.74 3.88 3.22
C TYR A 430 13.29 4.11 4.62
N ALA A 431 14.57 3.83 4.82
CA ALA A 431 15.26 4.23 6.04
C ALA A 431 15.49 5.75 6.00
N VAL A 432 14.86 6.48 6.92
CA VAL A 432 15.04 7.94 7.07
C VAL A 432 16.29 8.26 7.91
N GLY A 433 16.84 7.23 8.56
CA GLY A 433 18.01 7.33 9.41
C GLY A 433 17.65 7.62 10.87
N ASN A 434 18.63 8.21 11.56
CA ASN A 434 18.59 8.46 12.99
C ASN A 434 18.10 9.87 13.26
N LYS A 435 17.02 10.00 14.03
CA LYS A 435 16.45 11.28 14.46
C LYS A 435 16.72 11.50 15.95
N LEU A 436 17.15 12.72 16.28
CA LEU A 436 17.42 13.16 17.64
C LEU A 436 16.17 13.77 18.25
N ASP A 437 16.06 13.66 19.57
CA ASP A 437 15.03 14.32 20.36
C ASP A 437 15.31 15.84 20.44
N PRO A 438 14.39 16.71 19.97
CA PRO A 438 14.61 18.16 19.87
C PRO A 438 14.59 18.92 21.20
N VAL A 439 14.25 18.27 22.32
CA VAL A 439 14.19 18.91 23.66
C VAL A 439 15.53 18.81 24.39
N ASN A 440 16.60 18.60 23.64
CA ASN A 440 18.00 18.80 24.04
C ASN A 440 18.77 19.41 22.86
#